data_AF-A0A8C1WU79-F1
#
_entry.id   AF-A0A8C1WU79-F1
#
_cell.length_a   1.000
_cell.length_b   1.000
_cell.length_c   1.000
_cell.angle_alpha   90.00
_cell.angle_beta   90.00
_cell.angle_gamma   90.00
#
_symmetry.space_group_name_H-M   'P 1'
#
loop_
_entity.id
_entity.type
_entity.pdbx_description
1 polymer ?
#
loop_
_entity_poly.entity_id
_entity_poly.type
_entity_poly.pdbx_seq_one_letter_code
_entity_poly.pdbx_strand_id
1 'polypeptide(L)' 'MVISCCAVGCANRQGKANISFYRIPFDGKRRQRWVAAISRKNWQPSK' A
#
# COMPACT_ATOMS: atom_id res chain seq x y z
N MET A 1 -10.58 7.23 4.32
CA MET A 1 -11.18 5.93 3.95
C MET A 1 -10.35 5.32 2.82
N VAL A 2 -9.81 4.11 2.97
CA VAL A 2 -8.96 3.48 1.93
C VAL A 2 -9.87 2.75 0.96
N ILE A 3 -9.96 3.25 -0.27
CA ILE A 3 -10.89 2.74 -1.29
C ILE A 3 -10.27 1.57 -2.07
N SER A 4 -8.94 1.57 -2.24
CA SER A 4 -8.20 0.56 -2.99
C SER A 4 -6.76 0.39 -2.49
N CYS A 5 -6.17 -0.77 -2.77
CA CYS A 5 -4.75 -1.01 -2.53
C CYS A 5 -3.88 -0.19 -3.49
N CYS A 6 -2.76 0.35 -3.00
CA CYS A 6 -1.82 1.15 -3.80
C CYS A 6 -0.83 0.32 -4.63
N ALA A 7 -0.72 -0.99 -4.36
CA ALA A 7 0.19 -1.91 -5.03
C ALA A 7 -0.17 -2.09 -6.52
N VAL A 8 0.83 -2.08 -7.39
CA VAL A 8 0.65 -2.29 -8.84
C VAL A 8 0.14 -3.72 -9.07
N GLY A 9 -0.97 -3.87 -9.79
CA GLY A 9 -1.60 -5.17 -10.07
C GLY A 9 -2.55 -5.69 -8.98
N CYS A 10 -2.70 -4.97 -7.86
CA CYS A 10 -3.64 -5.38 -6.82
C CYS A 10 -5.07 -4.90 -7.11
N ALA A 11 -5.98 -5.82 -7.37
CA ALA A 11 -7.41 -5.53 -7.58
C ALA A 11 -8.24 -5.59 -6.28
N ASN A 12 -7.60 -5.49 -5.11
CA ASN A 12 -8.30 -5.47 -3.83
C ASN A 12 -8.87 -4.08 -3.54
N ARG A 13 -10.18 -4.04 -3.40
CA ARG A 13 -10.99 -2.85 -3.14
C ARG A 13 -11.81 -3.06 -1.88
N GLN A 14 -12.18 -1.96 -1.24
CA GLN A 14 -13.07 -1.99 -0.10
C GLN A 14 -14.39 -2.70 -0.46
N GLY A 15 -14.88 -3.58 0.42
CA GLY A 15 -16.10 -4.37 0.20
C GLY A 15 -15.88 -5.83 -0.17
N LYS A 16 -14.64 -6.27 -0.42
CA LYS A 16 -14.31 -7.71 -0.47
C LYS A 16 -14.24 -8.28 0.95
N ALA A 17 -14.86 -9.42 1.19
CA ALA A 17 -14.80 -10.12 2.47
C ALA A 17 -13.36 -10.62 2.75
N ASN A 18 -12.96 -10.60 4.02
CA ASN A 18 -11.68 -11.13 4.54
C ASN A 18 -10.39 -10.39 4.14
N ILE A 19 -10.45 -9.09 3.86
CA ILE A 19 -9.24 -8.27 3.69
C ILE A 19 -9.20 -7.07 4.62
N SER A 20 -8.06 -6.88 5.29
CA SER A 20 -7.77 -5.73 6.13
C SER A 20 -6.84 -4.77 5.40
N PHE A 21 -7.15 -3.47 5.43
CA PHE A 21 -6.31 -2.44 4.87
C PHE A 21 -5.34 -1.90 5.93
N TYR A 22 -4.04 -1.96 5.64
CA TYR A 22 -3.01 -1.39 6.49
C TYR A 22 -2.44 -0.11 5.88
N ARG A 23 -1.98 0.80 6.75
CA ARG A 23 -1.22 1.97 6.33
C ARG A 23 0.26 1.62 6.25
N ILE A 24 0.96 2.34 5.38
CA ILE A 24 2.41 2.18 5.24
C ILE A 24 3.07 2.71 6.52
N PRO A 25 4.01 1.96 7.12
CA PRO A 25 4.68 2.38 8.35
C PRO A 25 5.56 3.61 8.13
N PHE A 26 5.74 4.42 9.18
CA PHE A 26 6.66 5.56 9.19
C PHE A 26 8.14 5.16 9.31
N ASP A 27 8.40 3.98 9.90
CA ASP A 27 9.76 3.46 10.07
C ASP A 27 10.49 3.40 8.72
N GLY A 28 11.65 4.06 8.62
CA GLY A 28 12.35 4.27 7.35
C GLY A 28 12.72 2.95 6.65
N LYS A 29 13.19 1.95 7.41
CA LYS A 29 13.58 0.64 6.85
C LYS A 29 12.38 -0.15 6.36
N ARG A 30 11.32 -0.24 7.18
CA ARG A 30 10.08 -0.92 6.75
C ARG A 30 9.42 -0.19 5.59
N ARG A 31 9.37 1.14 5.61
CA ARG A 31 8.81 1.96 4.52
C ARG A 31 9.52 1.70 3.20
N GLN A 32 10.84 1.65 3.18
CA GLN A 32 11.61 1.32 1.98
C GLN A 32 11.25 -0.07 1.43
N ARG A 33 11.13 -1.09 2.30
CA ARG A 33 10.70 -2.45 1.89
C ARG A 33 9.30 -2.45 1.28
N TRP A 34 8.37 -1.71 1.87
CA TRP A 34 7.00 -1.57 1.35
C TRP A 34 6.96 -0.87 -0.01
N VAL A 35 7.70 0.24 -0.16
CA VAL A 35 7.78 0.99 -1.42
C VAL A 35 8.38 0.12 -2.53
N ALA A 36 9.43 -0.65 -2.21
CA ALA A 36 10.02 -1.61 -3.14
C ALA A 36 9.02 -2.69 -3.57
N ALA A 37 8.25 -3.25 -2.63
CA ALA A 37 7.23 -4.27 -2.92
C ALA A 37 6.02 -3.74 -3.73
N ILE A 38 5.63 -2.48 -3.51
CA ILE A 38 4.56 -1.81 -4.26
C ILE A 38 4.95 -1.60 -5.74
N SER A 39 6.25 -1.54 -6.03
CA SER A 39 6.83 -1.46 -7.39
C SER A 39 6.25 -0.33 -8.25
N ARG A 40 5.92 0.80 -7.61
CA ARG A 40 5.33 1.95 -8.29
C ARG A 40 6.41 2.99 -8.55
N LYS A 41 6.73 3.21 -9.83
CA LYS A 41 7.76 4.17 -10.25
C LYS A 41 7.40 5.59 -9.80
N ASN A 42 8.38 6.31 -9.26
CA ASN A 42 8.27 7.72 -8.81
C ASN A 42 7.13 7.98 -7.81
N TRP A 43 6.74 6.98 -7.04
CA TRP A 43 5.67 7.11 -6.07
C TRP A 43 6.20 7.11 -4.65
N GLN A 44 5.73 8.05 -3.84
CA GLN A 44 6.00 8.08 -2.41
C GLN A 44 4.67 8.11 -1.65
N PRO A 45 4.54 7.30 -0.58
CA PRO A 45 3.36 7.35 0.27
C PRO A 45 3.27 8.71 0.97
N SER A 46 2.09 9.33 0.91
CA SER A 46 1.81 10.54 1.66
C SER A 46 1.84 10.28 3.17
N LYS A 47 2.07 11.35 3.94
CA LYS A 47 2.15 11.33 5.41
C LYS A 47 0.86 10.80 6.05
#